data_AF-A0A9D1UZI1-F1
#
_entry.id   AF-A0A9D1UZI1-F1
#
_cell.length_a   1.000
_cell.length_b   1.000
_cell.length_c   1.000
_cell.angle_alpha   90.00
_cell.angle_beta   90.00
_cell.angle_gamma   90.00
#
_symmetry.space_group_name_H-M   'P 1'
#
loop_
_entity.id
_entity.type
_entity.pdbx_description
1 polymer ?
#
loop_
_entity_poly.entity_id
_entity_poly.type
_entity_poly.pdbx_seq_one_letter_code
_entity_poly.pdbx_strand_id
1 'polypeptide(L)'
;FYVHYHQGRLLFHNRAFPEGVEAFRQAAECCPRQATPEIAPYWIKVAECHLYTGNYKSAGQAYQKVKACMEKGQGSPGVIHGIFRSVRDIRDKQVQEGLLEDWRDYFKEDAYALACSRLVEAEAFLRHSQPDSARLYLEKIERTLPPHAPELSLPFYKLQGRYYFQCGKYEQAARVYRRYLHVRDSLQMSLANDRLERIVAGYNQARLEQQIRLLQYQRLGLILGITAVILASISVALWIARLKKRKEEKLAETERMMDTLQELHRRQDAQREHMKALLMKELEVSRQLTYLSSLEQPKQQSFLKAYDEMLGHIYGIQLNWDKFYHLVDCLFDGFHQKLTAHPQLFTEKDVQYLCLLQGGFRLDEIAFVMKVSPSAIHKRAAALQKRFGIGERQDLLPGIVAYLKNRG
;
A
#
# COMPACT_ATOMS: atom_id res chain seq x y z
N PHE A 1 27.67 -32.81 -5.24
CA PHE A 1 28.51 -32.73 -6.46
C PHE A 1 29.79 -31.90 -6.25
N TYR A 2 29.74 -30.55 -6.27
CA TYR A 2 30.96 -29.71 -6.23
C TYR A 2 31.86 -29.94 -5.01
N VAL A 3 31.26 -30.23 -3.83
CA VAL A 3 31.99 -30.53 -2.60
C VAL A 3 32.93 -31.74 -2.78
N HIS A 4 32.41 -32.87 -3.28
CA HIS A 4 33.19 -34.08 -3.51
C HIS A 4 34.29 -33.88 -4.56
N TYR A 5 34.02 -33.09 -5.61
CA TYR A 5 35.04 -32.79 -6.62
C TYR A 5 36.21 -31.97 -6.06
N HIS A 6 35.92 -30.91 -5.30
CA HIS A 6 36.96 -30.09 -4.67
C HIS A 6 37.73 -30.87 -3.61
N GLN A 7 37.03 -31.71 -2.83
CA GLN A 7 37.67 -32.64 -1.91
C GLN A 7 38.62 -33.61 -2.62
N GLY A 8 38.17 -34.25 -3.71
CA GLY A 8 38.99 -35.14 -4.52
C GLY A 8 40.23 -34.45 -5.09
N ARG A 9 40.09 -33.21 -5.58
CA ARG A 9 41.23 -32.41 -6.04
C ARG A 9 42.25 -32.13 -4.95
N LEU A 10 41.79 -31.82 -3.74
CA LEU A 10 42.64 -31.53 -2.60
C LEU A 10 43.40 -32.78 -2.16
N LEU A 11 42.71 -33.93 -2.09
CA LEU A 11 43.29 -35.24 -1.81
C LEU A 11 44.32 -35.66 -2.87
N PHE A 12 44.02 -35.43 -4.15
CA PHE A 12 44.94 -35.67 -5.25
C PHE A 12 46.22 -34.84 -5.13
N HIS A 13 46.12 -33.54 -4.79
CA HIS A 13 47.27 -32.68 -4.56
C HIS A 13 48.11 -33.13 -3.34
N ASN A 14 47.45 -33.66 -2.31
CA ASN A 14 48.10 -34.21 -1.13
C ASN A 14 48.63 -35.65 -1.33
N ARG A 15 48.51 -36.23 -2.53
CA ARG A 15 48.89 -37.62 -2.86
C ARG A 15 48.12 -38.70 -2.07
N ALA A 16 46.99 -38.33 -1.48
CA ALA A 16 46.04 -39.25 -0.85
C ALA A 16 45.15 -39.90 -1.94
N PHE A 17 45.77 -40.71 -2.80
CA PHE A 17 45.13 -41.24 -4.01
C PHE A 17 43.95 -42.19 -3.73
N PRO A 18 44.01 -43.12 -2.75
CA PRO A 18 42.87 -44.00 -2.44
C PRO A 18 41.62 -43.23 -1.99
N GLU A 19 41.79 -42.24 -1.12
CA GLU A 19 40.71 -41.37 -0.67
C GLU A 19 40.22 -40.45 -1.81
N GLY A 20 41.15 -40.02 -2.66
CA GLY A 20 40.85 -39.25 -3.88
C GLY A 20 39.99 -40.03 -4.87
N VAL A 21 40.22 -41.33 -5.05
CA VAL A 21 39.38 -42.22 -5.89
C VAL A 21 37.94 -42.17 -5.42
N GLU A 22 37.71 -42.33 -4.12
CA GLU A 22 36.38 -42.38 -3.55
C GLU A 22 35.66 -41.02 -3.70
N ALA A 23 36.36 -39.91 -3.40
CA ALA A 23 35.82 -38.58 -3.58
C ALA A 23 35.46 -38.27 -5.05
N PHE A 24 36.30 -38.66 -6.02
CA PHE A 24 35.99 -38.46 -7.44
C PHE A 24 34.88 -39.40 -7.95
N ARG A 25 34.79 -40.62 -7.43
CA ARG A 25 33.71 -41.56 -7.74
C ARG A 25 32.36 -41.01 -7.26
N GLN A 26 32.30 -40.56 -6.01
CA GLN A 26 31.11 -39.92 -5.44
C GLN A 26 30.71 -38.66 -6.23
N ALA A 27 31.70 -37.87 -6.68
CA ALA A 27 31.44 -36.74 -7.55
C ALA A 27 30.80 -37.16 -8.89
N ALA A 28 31.31 -38.23 -9.51
CA ALA A 28 30.75 -38.75 -10.77
C ALA A 28 29.34 -39.35 -10.60
N GLU A 29 29.08 -40.03 -9.48
CA GLU A 29 27.78 -40.67 -9.18
C GLU A 29 26.70 -39.66 -8.77
N CYS A 30 27.06 -38.58 -8.08
CA CYS A 30 26.16 -37.49 -7.74
C CYS A 30 25.74 -36.63 -8.95
N CYS A 31 26.28 -36.89 -10.14
CA CYS A 31 25.96 -36.12 -11.33
C CYS A 31 24.59 -36.58 -11.89
N PRO A 32 23.59 -35.70 -12.00
CA PRO A 32 22.21 -36.09 -12.33
C PRO A 32 22.01 -36.63 -13.76
N ARG A 33 23.01 -36.51 -14.63
CA ARG A 33 23.00 -37.01 -16.01
C ARG A 33 24.07 -38.07 -16.23
N GLN A 34 23.82 -39.31 -15.78
CA GLN A 34 24.71 -40.43 -16.05
C GLN A 34 24.84 -40.62 -17.58
N ALA A 35 26.07 -40.67 -18.09
CA ALA A 35 26.44 -40.78 -19.52
C ALA A 35 26.51 -39.48 -20.36
N THR A 36 26.68 -38.29 -19.76
CA THR A 36 27.11 -37.12 -20.54
C THR A 36 28.65 -37.02 -20.64
N PRO A 37 29.18 -36.45 -21.74
CA PRO A 37 30.63 -36.20 -21.88
C PRO A 37 31.20 -35.29 -20.78
N GLU A 38 30.34 -34.54 -20.07
CA GLU A 38 30.70 -33.73 -18.91
C GLU A 38 31.21 -34.56 -17.72
N ILE A 39 30.91 -35.86 -17.66
CA ILE A 39 31.35 -36.74 -16.57
C ILE A 39 32.74 -37.34 -16.85
N ALA A 40 33.16 -37.42 -18.12
CA ALA A 40 34.43 -38.02 -18.52
C ALA A 40 35.66 -37.48 -17.76
N PRO A 41 35.81 -36.15 -17.49
CA PRO A 41 36.92 -35.62 -16.71
C PRO A 41 37.04 -36.22 -15.29
N TYR A 42 35.93 -36.61 -14.66
CA TYR A 42 35.95 -37.19 -13.31
C TYR A 42 36.44 -38.63 -13.34
N TRP A 43 35.97 -39.43 -14.31
CA TRP A 43 36.48 -40.79 -14.49
C TRP A 43 37.94 -40.81 -14.93
N ILE A 44 38.42 -39.81 -15.68
CA ILE A 44 39.85 -39.62 -15.96
C ILE A 44 40.62 -39.38 -14.66
N LYS A 45 40.10 -38.55 -13.73
CA LYS A 45 40.75 -38.33 -12.43
C LYS A 45 40.79 -39.59 -11.56
N VAL A 46 39.73 -40.40 -11.58
CA VAL A 46 39.72 -41.72 -10.95
C VAL A 46 40.79 -42.64 -11.56
N ALA A 47 40.89 -42.67 -12.89
CA ALA A 47 41.92 -43.43 -13.59
C ALA A 47 43.33 -42.95 -13.21
N GLU A 48 43.57 -41.63 -13.20
CA GLU A 48 44.85 -41.04 -12.77
C GLU A 48 45.23 -41.48 -11.35
N CYS A 49 44.31 -41.40 -10.38
CA CYS A 49 44.59 -41.87 -9.01
C CYS A 49 45.01 -43.35 -9.00
N HIS A 50 44.30 -44.20 -9.74
CA HIS A 50 44.65 -45.62 -9.85
C HIS A 50 46.02 -45.85 -10.50
N LEU A 51 46.36 -45.09 -11.54
CA LEU A 51 47.68 -45.13 -12.18
C LEU A 51 48.80 -44.73 -11.21
N TYR A 52 48.62 -43.68 -10.41
CA TYR A 52 49.60 -43.26 -9.39
C TYR A 52 49.80 -44.30 -8.28
N THR A 53 48.78 -45.12 -8.00
CA THR A 53 48.87 -46.26 -7.07
C THR A 53 49.40 -47.55 -7.71
N GLY A 54 49.69 -47.56 -9.01
CA GLY A 54 50.13 -48.75 -9.75
C GLY A 54 49.03 -49.78 -10.03
N ASN A 55 47.76 -49.46 -9.75
CA ASN A 55 46.64 -50.36 -9.99
C ASN A 55 46.07 -50.18 -11.41
N TYR A 56 46.76 -50.76 -12.38
CA TYR A 56 46.43 -50.62 -13.80
C TYR A 56 45.09 -51.25 -14.19
N LYS A 57 44.66 -52.33 -13.50
CA LYS A 57 43.37 -52.98 -13.75
C LYS A 57 42.20 -52.05 -13.42
N SER A 58 42.24 -51.40 -12.25
CA SER A 58 41.21 -50.44 -11.86
C SER A 58 41.25 -49.15 -12.70
N ALA A 59 42.43 -48.72 -13.15
CA ALA A 59 42.54 -47.62 -14.12
C ALA A 59 41.86 -47.97 -15.45
N GLY A 60 42.05 -49.20 -15.97
CA GLY A 60 41.37 -49.69 -17.18
C GLY A 60 39.84 -49.67 -17.04
N GLN A 61 39.30 -50.10 -15.88
CA GLN A 61 37.87 -50.03 -15.60
C GLN A 61 37.35 -48.58 -15.61
N ALA A 62 38.10 -47.63 -15.03
CA ALA A 62 37.74 -46.23 -15.07
C ALA A 62 37.75 -45.68 -16.52
N TYR A 63 38.71 -46.07 -17.35
CA TYR A 63 38.73 -45.71 -18.76
C TYR A 63 37.59 -46.32 -19.58
N GLN A 64 37.12 -47.53 -19.25
CA GLN A 64 35.90 -48.08 -19.86
C GLN A 64 34.68 -47.21 -19.56
N LYS A 65 34.57 -46.68 -18.32
CA LYS A 65 33.53 -45.71 -17.98
C LYS A 65 33.67 -44.40 -18.74
N VAL A 66 34.90 -43.93 -18.98
CA VAL A 66 35.16 -42.77 -19.85
C VAL A 66 34.64 -43.03 -21.27
N LYS A 67 34.96 -44.19 -21.87
CA LYS A 67 34.46 -44.59 -23.20
C LYS A 67 32.93 -44.69 -23.24
N ALA A 68 32.30 -45.17 -22.17
CA ALA A 68 30.83 -45.24 -22.07
C ALA A 68 30.15 -43.85 -21.98
N CYS A 69 30.88 -42.81 -21.57
CA CYS A 69 30.36 -41.43 -21.54
C CYS A 69 30.58 -40.66 -22.85
N MET A 70 31.19 -41.27 -23.87
CA MET A 70 31.55 -40.61 -25.13
C MET A 70 30.99 -41.38 -26.32
N GLU A 71 30.57 -40.67 -27.35
CA GLU A 71 30.26 -41.28 -28.64
C GLU A 71 31.56 -41.73 -29.31
N LYS A 72 31.49 -42.86 -30.01
CA LYS A 72 32.68 -43.51 -30.58
C LYS A 72 33.38 -42.55 -31.55
N GLY A 73 34.65 -42.26 -31.28
CA GLY A 73 35.47 -41.39 -32.12
C GLY A 73 35.26 -39.88 -31.91
N GLN A 74 34.41 -39.47 -30.96
CA GLN A 74 34.18 -38.05 -30.66
C GLN A 74 34.48 -37.76 -29.18
N GLY A 75 35.34 -36.77 -28.93
CA GLY A 75 35.65 -36.28 -27.60
C GLY A 75 35.97 -34.80 -27.61
N SER A 76 35.61 -34.09 -26.52
CA SER A 76 36.11 -32.72 -26.35
C SER A 76 37.64 -32.74 -26.28
N PRO A 77 38.35 -31.77 -26.90
CA PRO A 77 39.81 -31.67 -26.83
C PRO A 77 40.36 -31.74 -25.41
N GLY A 78 39.65 -31.21 -24.41
CA GLY A 78 40.04 -31.27 -23.01
C GLY A 78 39.98 -32.68 -22.40
N VAL A 79 39.00 -33.50 -22.81
CA VAL A 79 38.86 -34.90 -22.38
C VAL A 79 39.95 -35.75 -23.02
N ILE A 80 40.17 -35.59 -24.33
CA ILE A 80 41.23 -36.28 -25.08
C ILE A 80 42.60 -35.95 -24.48
N HIS A 81 42.88 -34.67 -24.24
CA HIS A 81 44.13 -34.22 -23.61
C HIS A 81 44.30 -34.80 -22.20
N GLY A 82 43.22 -34.88 -21.42
CA GLY A 82 43.23 -35.50 -20.10
C GLY A 82 43.60 -36.99 -20.14
N ILE A 83 43.02 -37.75 -21.08
CA ILE A 83 43.34 -39.16 -21.30
C ILE A 83 44.82 -39.33 -21.63
N PHE A 84 45.32 -38.66 -22.67
CA PHE A 84 46.71 -38.85 -23.10
C PHE A 84 47.73 -38.30 -22.07
N ARG A 85 47.37 -37.27 -21.30
CA ARG A 85 48.17 -36.83 -20.15
C ARG A 85 48.29 -37.94 -19.10
N SER A 86 47.18 -38.59 -18.74
CA SER A 86 47.19 -39.68 -17.77
C SER A 86 48.00 -40.89 -18.24
N VAL A 87 47.90 -41.24 -19.53
CA VAL A 87 48.68 -42.32 -20.16
C VAL A 87 50.18 -41.97 -20.25
N ARG A 88 50.54 -40.70 -20.43
CA ARG A 88 51.93 -40.24 -20.44
C ARG A 88 52.65 -40.52 -19.12
N ASP A 89 51.95 -40.32 -18.00
CA ASP A 89 52.54 -40.41 -16.67
C ASP A 89 52.79 -41.89 -16.23
N ILE A 90 52.32 -42.87 -17.01
CA ILE A 90 52.59 -44.30 -16.83
C ILE A 90 54.09 -44.58 -17.04
N ARG A 91 54.69 -45.35 -16.12
CA ARG A 91 56.10 -45.77 -16.18
C ARG A 91 56.30 -47.15 -16.80
N ASP A 92 55.31 -48.04 -16.66
CA ASP A 92 55.34 -49.37 -17.25
C ASP A 92 55.11 -49.27 -18.76
N LYS A 93 56.13 -49.66 -19.53
CA LYS A 93 56.13 -49.57 -21.00
C LYS A 93 55.04 -50.43 -21.63
N GLN A 94 54.85 -51.66 -21.18
CA GLN A 94 53.87 -52.58 -21.78
C GLN A 94 52.44 -52.09 -21.54
N VAL A 95 52.16 -51.62 -20.32
CA VAL A 95 50.85 -51.07 -19.99
C VAL A 95 50.58 -49.77 -20.76
N GLN A 96 51.60 -48.92 -20.90
CA GLN A 96 51.48 -47.68 -21.66
C GLN A 96 51.21 -47.95 -23.15
N GLU A 97 51.96 -48.86 -23.77
CA GLU A 97 51.80 -49.23 -25.18
C GLU A 97 50.42 -49.84 -25.45
N GLY A 98 49.95 -50.75 -24.59
CA GLY A 98 48.61 -51.34 -24.70
C GLY A 98 47.49 -50.30 -24.59
N LEU A 99 47.57 -49.38 -23.61
CA LEU A 99 46.58 -48.31 -23.48
C LEU A 99 46.64 -47.32 -24.66
N LEU A 100 47.83 -47.02 -25.19
CA LEU A 100 47.98 -46.15 -26.36
C LEU A 100 47.35 -46.78 -27.61
N GLU A 101 47.52 -48.09 -27.81
CA GLU A 101 46.87 -48.83 -28.89
C GLU A 101 45.34 -48.78 -28.78
N ASP A 102 44.81 -49.07 -27.59
CA ASP A 102 43.37 -49.02 -27.31
C ASP A 102 42.74 -47.65 -27.57
N TRP A 103 43.45 -46.57 -27.23
CA TRP A 103 42.96 -45.21 -27.45
C TRP A 103 43.14 -44.74 -28.89
N ARG A 104 44.20 -45.19 -29.57
CA ARG A 104 44.43 -44.90 -30.99
C ARG A 104 43.38 -45.56 -31.88
N ASP A 105 43.00 -46.81 -31.59
CA ASP A 105 41.93 -47.48 -32.34
C ASP A 105 40.56 -46.81 -32.06
N TYR A 106 40.32 -46.38 -30.82
CA TYR A 106 39.11 -45.65 -30.46
C TYR A 106 39.00 -44.28 -31.15
N PHE A 107 40.11 -43.55 -31.33
CA PHE A 107 40.15 -42.21 -31.93
C PHE A 107 40.80 -42.18 -33.32
N LYS A 108 40.64 -43.24 -34.11
CA LYS A 108 41.34 -43.41 -35.38
C LYS A 108 41.10 -42.28 -36.40
N GLU A 109 39.95 -41.63 -36.33
CA GLU A 109 39.55 -40.53 -37.22
C GLU A 109 39.85 -39.12 -36.66
N ASP A 110 40.21 -39.01 -35.37
CA ASP A 110 40.42 -37.72 -34.71
C ASP A 110 41.91 -37.29 -34.81
N ALA A 111 42.17 -36.28 -35.63
CA ALA A 111 43.51 -35.73 -35.84
C ALA A 111 44.15 -35.17 -34.54
N TYR A 112 43.34 -34.60 -33.64
CA TYR A 112 43.81 -34.07 -32.36
C TYR A 112 44.24 -35.19 -31.41
N ALA A 113 43.44 -36.25 -31.32
CA ALA A 113 43.78 -37.44 -30.53
C ALA A 113 45.02 -38.15 -31.06
N LEU A 114 45.16 -38.27 -32.39
CA LEU A 114 46.36 -38.83 -33.02
C LEU A 114 47.61 -38.00 -32.72
N ALA A 115 47.51 -36.66 -32.72
CA ALA A 115 48.61 -35.78 -32.33
C ALA A 115 49.00 -35.99 -30.85
N CYS A 116 48.01 -36.11 -29.96
CA CYS A 116 48.24 -36.42 -28.54
C CYS A 116 48.95 -37.76 -28.36
N SER A 117 48.47 -38.82 -29.02
CA SER A 117 49.07 -40.17 -28.99
C SER A 117 50.55 -40.13 -29.40
N ARG A 118 50.85 -39.48 -30.53
CA ARG A 118 52.23 -39.34 -31.03
C ARG A 118 53.15 -38.59 -30.07
N LEU A 119 52.63 -37.56 -29.37
CA LEU A 119 53.40 -36.84 -28.35
C LEU A 119 53.80 -37.76 -27.20
N VAL A 120 52.88 -38.63 -26.75
CA VAL A 120 53.15 -39.60 -25.68
C VAL A 120 54.19 -40.63 -26.14
N GLU A 121 54.08 -41.15 -27.36
CA GLU A 121 55.05 -42.10 -27.94
C GLU A 121 56.44 -41.47 -28.07
N ALA A 122 56.53 -40.26 -28.65
CA ALA A 122 57.79 -39.53 -28.77
C ALA A 122 58.45 -39.31 -27.39
N GLU A 123 57.66 -39.02 -26.35
CA GLU A 123 58.16 -38.89 -24.99
C GLU A 123 58.59 -40.22 -24.36
N ALA A 124 57.88 -41.32 -24.63
CA ALA A 124 58.30 -42.65 -24.22
C ALA A 124 59.67 -43.00 -24.84
N PHE A 125 59.85 -42.78 -26.15
CA PHE A 125 61.13 -43.02 -26.83
C PHE A 125 62.28 -42.17 -26.26
N LEU A 126 62.05 -40.89 -25.97
CA LEU A 126 63.07 -40.02 -25.34
C LEU A 126 63.39 -40.44 -23.90
N ARG A 127 62.43 -40.98 -23.13
CA ARG A 127 62.67 -41.55 -21.81
C ARG A 127 63.55 -42.81 -21.88
N HIS A 128 63.36 -43.62 -22.91
CA HIS A 128 64.15 -44.83 -23.15
C HIS A 128 65.46 -44.57 -23.92
N SER A 129 65.87 -43.31 -24.09
CA SER A 129 67.10 -42.92 -24.80
C SER A 129 67.15 -43.42 -26.26
N GLN A 130 66.01 -43.43 -26.95
CA GLN A 130 65.87 -43.80 -28.37
C GLN A 130 65.56 -42.55 -29.22
N PRO A 131 66.55 -41.68 -29.49
CA PRO A 131 66.32 -40.38 -30.14
C PRO A 131 65.89 -40.50 -31.61
N ASP A 132 66.30 -41.55 -32.33
CA ASP A 132 65.96 -41.73 -33.74
C ASP A 132 64.46 -42.02 -33.94
N SER A 133 63.91 -42.91 -33.11
CA SER A 133 62.47 -43.17 -33.08
C SER A 133 61.72 -41.90 -32.68
N ALA A 134 62.16 -41.19 -31.65
CA ALA A 134 61.54 -39.93 -31.22
C ALA A 134 61.51 -38.87 -32.34
N ARG A 135 62.58 -38.75 -33.13
CA ARG A 135 62.67 -37.82 -34.26
C ARG A 135 61.56 -38.06 -35.28
N LEU A 136 61.34 -39.32 -35.67
CA LEU A 136 60.29 -39.69 -36.63
C LEU A 136 58.91 -39.20 -36.17
N TYR A 137 58.59 -39.38 -34.88
CA TYR A 137 57.32 -38.95 -34.33
C TYR A 137 57.21 -37.43 -34.20
N LEU A 138 58.30 -36.74 -33.83
CA LEU A 138 58.34 -35.27 -33.81
C LEU A 138 58.08 -34.67 -35.20
N GLU A 139 58.69 -35.22 -36.26
CA GLU A 139 58.47 -34.78 -37.65
C GLU A 139 57.02 -35.05 -38.09
N LYS A 140 56.44 -36.19 -37.69
CA LYS A 140 55.01 -36.49 -37.94
C LYS A 140 54.09 -35.50 -37.24
N ILE A 141 54.38 -35.15 -35.99
CA ILE A 141 53.57 -34.19 -35.22
C ILE A 141 53.63 -32.81 -35.87
N GLU A 142 54.82 -32.34 -36.26
CA GLU A 142 55.02 -31.03 -36.89
C GLU A 142 54.17 -30.84 -38.16
N ARG A 143 54.02 -31.92 -38.96
CA ARG A 143 53.18 -31.92 -40.16
C ARG A 143 51.68 -31.94 -39.88
N THR A 144 51.27 -32.48 -38.74
CA THR A 144 49.86 -32.69 -38.38
C THR A 144 49.35 -31.77 -37.28
N LEU A 145 50.21 -30.87 -36.76
CA LEU A 145 49.87 -30.03 -35.63
C LEU A 145 48.79 -29.02 -36.04
N PRO A 146 47.63 -29.01 -35.38
CA PRO A 146 46.59 -28.03 -35.70
C PRO A 146 47.10 -26.61 -35.41
N PRO A 147 46.95 -25.64 -36.34
CA PRO A 147 47.49 -24.28 -36.20
C PRO A 147 46.89 -23.49 -35.03
N HIS A 148 45.81 -23.97 -34.41
CA HIS A 148 45.09 -23.32 -33.31
C HIS A 148 45.00 -24.15 -32.02
N ALA A 149 45.96 -25.05 -31.77
CA ALA A 149 46.00 -25.85 -30.54
C ALA A 149 47.21 -25.47 -29.65
N PRO A 150 47.16 -24.33 -28.91
CA PRO A 150 48.25 -23.93 -28.01
C PRO A 150 48.53 -24.96 -26.90
N GLU A 151 47.51 -25.73 -26.53
CA GLU A 151 47.61 -26.82 -25.56
C GLU A 151 48.51 -27.98 -26.04
N LEU A 152 48.63 -28.17 -27.36
CA LEU A 152 49.51 -29.16 -27.99
C LEU A 152 50.88 -28.59 -28.38
N SER A 153 50.93 -27.30 -28.76
CA SER A 153 52.19 -26.67 -29.16
C SER A 153 53.17 -26.54 -27.99
N LEU A 154 52.68 -26.29 -26.77
CA LEU A 154 53.49 -26.25 -25.56
C LEU A 154 54.23 -27.58 -25.26
N PRO A 155 53.53 -28.72 -25.09
CA PRO A 155 54.20 -30.00 -24.88
C PRO A 155 55.08 -30.39 -26.07
N PHE A 156 54.67 -30.07 -27.31
CA PHE A 156 55.47 -30.31 -28.50
C PHE A 156 56.82 -29.57 -28.46
N TYR A 157 56.84 -28.24 -28.28
CA TYR A 157 58.10 -27.49 -28.22
C TYR A 157 58.96 -27.90 -27.02
N LYS A 158 58.34 -28.21 -25.88
CA LYS A 158 59.07 -28.75 -24.73
C LYS A 158 59.77 -30.08 -25.08
N LEU A 159 59.08 -30.96 -25.80
CA LEU A 159 59.59 -32.27 -26.21
C LEU A 159 60.68 -32.16 -27.27
N GLN A 160 60.46 -31.32 -28.29
CA GLN A 160 61.44 -31.03 -29.33
C GLN A 160 62.72 -30.40 -28.74
N GLY A 161 62.58 -29.50 -27.75
CA GLY A 161 63.72 -28.95 -27.01
C GLY A 161 64.50 -30.03 -26.26
N ARG A 162 63.80 -30.95 -25.58
CA ARG A 162 64.43 -32.10 -24.90
C ARG A 162 65.16 -33.02 -25.88
N TYR A 163 64.58 -33.30 -27.04
CA TYR A 163 65.21 -34.07 -28.10
C TYR A 163 66.53 -33.43 -28.55
N TYR A 164 66.52 -32.14 -28.91
CA TYR A 164 67.74 -31.45 -29.33
C TYR A 164 68.80 -31.39 -28.23
N PHE A 165 68.37 -31.23 -26.97
CA PHE A 165 69.26 -31.28 -25.81
C PHE A 165 69.92 -32.65 -25.64
N GLN A 166 69.16 -33.75 -25.72
CA GLN A 166 69.70 -35.11 -25.63
C GLN A 166 70.63 -35.45 -26.80
N CYS A 167 70.38 -34.89 -27.98
CA CYS A 167 71.24 -35.02 -29.16
C CYS A 167 72.49 -34.11 -29.14
N GLY A 168 72.74 -33.35 -28.05
CA GLY A 168 73.87 -32.41 -27.95
C GLY A 168 73.76 -31.15 -28.81
N LYS A 169 72.60 -30.90 -29.45
CA LYS A 169 72.35 -29.76 -30.33
C LYS A 169 71.82 -28.56 -29.54
N TYR A 170 72.64 -28.02 -28.63
CA TYR A 170 72.24 -27.01 -27.66
C TYR A 170 71.69 -25.71 -28.28
N GLU A 171 72.24 -25.27 -29.41
CA GLU A 171 71.78 -24.05 -30.08
C GLU A 171 70.36 -24.20 -30.64
N GLN A 172 70.05 -25.36 -31.21
CA GLN A 172 68.70 -25.69 -31.69
C GLN A 172 67.74 -25.85 -30.51
N ALA A 173 68.18 -26.50 -29.43
CA ALA A 173 67.41 -26.62 -28.19
C ALA A 173 67.06 -25.23 -27.62
N ALA A 174 68.01 -24.31 -27.57
CA ALA A 174 67.79 -22.94 -27.09
C ALA A 174 66.77 -22.18 -27.94
N ARG A 175 66.85 -22.30 -29.28
CA ARG A 175 65.87 -21.70 -30.19
C ARG A 175 64.46 -22.23 -29.96
N VAL A 176 64.32 -23.55 -29.80
CA VAL A 176 63.02 -24.19 -29.52
C VAL A 176 62.50 -23.81 -28.14
N TYR A 177 63.34 -23.77 -27.11
CA TYR A 177 62.95 -23.35 -25.78
C TYR A 177 62.50 -21.88 -25.74
N ARG A 178 63.12 -20.99 -26.54
CA ARG A 178 62.66 -19.61 -26.67
C ARG A 178 61.24 -19.53 -27.25
N ARG A 179 60.91 -20.36 -28.25
CA ARG A 179 59.55 -20.48 -28.78
C ARG A 179 58.57 -21.03 -27.72
N TYR A 180 58.99 -22.05 -26.99
CA TYR A 180 58.21 -22.59 -25.86
C TYR A 180 57.88 -21.51 -24.82
N LEU A 181 58.85 -20.69 -24.41
CA LEU A 181 58.64 -19.60 -23.46
C LEU A 181 57.65 -18.56 -24.00
N HIS A 182 57.81 -18.14 -25.26
CA HIS A 182 56.89 -17.18 -25.89
C HIS A 182 55.45 -17.70 -25.93
N VAL A 183 55.23 -18.95 -26.35
CA VAL A 183 53.89 -19.55 -26.37
C VAL A 183 53.33 -19.67 -24.95
N ARG A 184 54.17 -20.04 -23.97
CA ARG A 184 53.75 -20.20 -22.58
C ARG A 184 53.29 -18.87 -22.00
N ASP A 185 54.07 -17.82 -22.21
CA ASP A 185 53.79 -16.49 -21.66
C ASP A 185 52.53 -15.90 -22.32
N SER A 186 52.37 -16.07 -23.63
CA SER A 186 51.15 -15.70 -24.36
C SER A 186 49.91 -16.44 -23.84
N LEU A 187 50.00 -17.76 -23.66
CA LEU A 187 48.90 -18.56 -23.11
C LEU A 187 48.58 -18.16 -21.67
N GLN A 188 49.60 -17.91 -20.85
CA GLN A 188 49.41 -17.47 -19.47
C GLN A 188 48.73 -16.10 -19.39
N MET A 189 49.09 -15.17 -20.26
CA MET A 189 48.45 -13.87 -20.37
C MET A 189 46.99 -14.01 -20.80
N SER A 190 46.70 -14.83 -21.81
CA SER A 190 45.33 -15.14 -22.25
C SER A 190 44.50 -15.74 -21.12
N LEU A 191 45.03 -16.74 -20.40
CA LEU A 191 44.33 -17.35 -19.25
C LEU A 191 44.12 -16.37 -18.09
N ALA A 192 45.04 -15.44 -17.86
CA ALA A 192 44.90 -14.41 -16.85
C ALA A 192 43.80 -13.41 -17.23
N ASN A 193 43.76 -12.99 -18.50
CA ASN A 193 42.73 -12.12 -19.04
C ASN A 193 41.35 -12.79 -18.96
N ASP A 194 41.20 -14.04 -19.41
CA ASP A 194 39.94 -14.78 -19.31
C ASP A 194 39.43 -14.88 -17.86
N ARG A 195 40.34 -15.09 -16.89
CA ARG A 195 39.98 -15.12 -15.46
C ARG A 195 39.50 -13.76 -14.99
N LEU A 196 40.20 -12.69 -15.37
CA LEU A 196 39.82 -11.32 -15.03
C LEU A 196 38.44 -11.00 -15.61
N GLU A 197 38.20 -11.32 -16.88
CA GLU A 197 36.92 -11.12 -17.56
C GLU A 197 35.79 -11.87 -16.86
N ARG A 198 35.99 -13.13 -16.45
CA ARG A 198 34.98 -13.88 -15.69
C ARG A 198 34.67 -13.24 -14.34
N ILE A 199 35.68 -12.73 -13.63
CA ILE A 199 35.49 -12.04 -12.34
C ILE A 199 34.70 -10.75 -12.55
N VAL A 200 35.07 -9.94 -13.56
CA VAL A 200 34.38 -8.69 -13.90
C VAL A 200 32.94 -8.95 -14.34
N ALA A 201 32.72 -9.96 -15.18
CA ALA A 201 31.38 -10.36 -15.61
C ALA A 201 30.50 -10.80 -14.43
N GLY A 202 31.04 -11.65 -13.53
CA GLY A 202 30.33 -12.08 -12.33
C GLY A 202 29.99 -10.93 -11.38
N TYR A 203 30.93 -10.00 -11.19
CA TYR A 203 30.71 -8.78 -10.40
C TYR A 203 29.61 -7.90 -11.02
N ASN A 204 29.68 -7.64 -12.34
CA ASN A 204 28.69 -6.84 -13.04
C ASN A 204 27.30 -7.48 -12.99
N GLN A 205 27.22 -8.79 -13.13
CA GLN A 205 25.96 -9.52 -12.99
C GLN A 205 25.36 -9.38 -11.58
N ALA A 206 26.17 -9.62 -10.54
CA ALA A 206 25.72 -9.45 -9.16
C ALA A 206 25.25 -8.01 -8.88
N ARG A 207 25.95 -7.02 -9.43
CA ARG A 207 25.59 -5.60 -9.33
C ARG A 207 24.26 -5.29 -10.03
N LEU A 208 24.02 -5.82 -11.22
CA LEU A 208 22.75 -5.67 -11.95
C LEU A 208 21.59 -6.32 -11.18
N GLU A 209 21.79 -7.52 -10.63
CA GLU A 209 20.77 -8.20 -9.82
C GLU A 209 20.42 -7.41 -8.55
N GLN A 210 21.39 -6.73 -7.94
CA GLN A 210 21.14 -5.81 -6.82
C GLN A 210 20.32 -4.61 -7.27
N GLN A 211 20.67 -3.97 -8.39
CA GLN A 211 19.92 -2.83 -8.92
C GLN A 211 18.49 -3.19 -9.29
N ILE A 212 18.28 -4.35 -9.92
CA ILE A 212 16.93 -4.86 -10.26
C ILE A 212 16.11 -5.07 -8.99
N ARG A 213 16.68 -5.67 -7.94
CA ARG A 213 15.98 -5.86 -6.66
C ARG A 213 15.55 -4.54 -6.04
N LEU A 214 16.43 -3.54 -6.02
CA LEU A 214 16.09 -2.20 -5.51
C LEU A 214 14.96 -1.56 -6.31
N LEU A 215 14.99 -1.64 -7.64
CA LEU A 215 13.92 -1.14 -8.50
C LEU A 215 12.60 -1.90 -8.29
N GLN A 216 12.65 -3.21 -8.04
CA GLN A 216 11.47 -4.00 -7.71
C GLN A 216 10.83 -3.55 -6.40
N TYR A 217 11.61 -3.29 -5.35
CA TYR A 217 11.09 -2.76 -4.09
C TYR A 217 10.45 -1.38 -4.25
N GLN A 218 11.07 -0.49 -5.02
CA GLN A 218 10.49 0.83 -5.31
C GLN A 218 9.15 0.71 -6.06
N ARG A 219 9.10 -0.12 -7.11
CA ARG A 219 7.86 -0.36 -7.87
C ARG A 219 6.76 -0.99 -7.02
N LEU A 220 7.11 -1.95 -6.17
CA LEU A 220 6.15 -2.59 -5.26
C LEU A 220 5.56 -1.57 -4.27
N GLY A 221 6.40 -0.70 -3.70
CA GLY A 221 5.96 0.39 -2.82
C GLY A 221 5.00 1.36 -3.51
N LEU A 222 5.26 1.74 -4.76
CA LEU A 222 4.36 2.58 -5.55
C LEU A 222 3.02 1.89 -5.83
N ILE A 223 3.03 0.61 -6.23
CA ILE A 223 1.81 -0.16 -6.48
C ILE A 223 0.97 -0.27 -5.20
N LEU A 224 1.59 -0.60 -4.06
CA LEU A 224 0.92 -0.68 -2.76
C LEU A 224 0.36 0.69 -2.31
N GLY A 225 1.08 1.78 -2.60
CA GLY A 225 0.59 3.13 -2.33
C GLY A 225 -0.66 3.48 -3.15
N ILE A 226 -0.64 3.19 -4.45
CA ILE A 226 -1.77 3.45 -5.34
C ILE A 226 -2.99 2.62 -4.93
N THR A 227 -2.81 1.33 -4.63
CA THR A 227 -3.93 0.47 -4.20
C THR A 227 -4.52 0.93 -2.86
N ALA A 228 -3.70 1.38 -1.91
CA ALA A 228 -4.18 1.95 -0.65
C ALA A 228 -5.02 3.23 -0.86
N VAL A 229 -4.60 4.12 -1.76
CA VAL A 229 -5.36 5.33 -2.11
C VAL A 229 -6.71 4.99 -2.75
N ILE A 230 -6.74 4.01 -3.67
CA ILE A 230 -7.98 3.54 -4.28
C ILE A 230 -8.93 2.98 -3.23
N LEU A 231 -8.45 2.12 -2.33
CA LEU A 231 -9.25 1.55 -1.23
C LEU A 231 -9.78 2.64 -0.28
N ALA A 232 -8.96 3.63 0.05
CA ALA A 232 -9.39 4.78 0.86
C ALA A 232 -10.50 5.59 0.15
N SER A 233 -10.36 5.83 -1.15
CA SER A 233 -11.37 6.55 -1.96
C SER A 233 -12.72 5.81 -2.00
N ILE A 234 -12.70 4.48 -2.16
CA ILE A 234 -13.89 3.64 -2.14
C ILE A 234 -14.55 3.70 -0.76
N SER A 235 -13.74 3.63 0.30
CA SER A 235 -14.22 3.69 1.68
C SER A 235 -14.92 5.02 1.99
N VAL A 236 -14.34 6.14 1.53
CA VAL A 236 -14.93 7.48 1.66
C VAL A 236 -16.23 7.58 0.84
N ALA A 237 -16.26 7.08 -0.39
CA ALA A 237 -17.47 7.07 -1.21
C ALA A 237 -18.61 6.29 -0.55
N LEU A 238 -18.31 5.10 0.01
CA LEU A 238 -19.26 4.30 0.78
C LEU A 238 -19.76 5.01 2.04
N TRP A 239 -18.88 5.73 2.73
CA TRP A 239 -19.24 6.53 3.90
C TRP A 239 -20.19 7.68 3.54
N ILE A 240 -19.91 8.43 2.46
CA ILE A 240 -20.78 9.49 1.94
C ILE A 240 -22.14 8.92 1.52
N ALA A 241 -22.16 7.79 0.81
CA ALA A 241 -23.40 7.14 0.40
C ALA A 241 -24.26 6.71 1.61
N ARG A 242 -23.63 6.13 2.65
CA ARG A 242 -24.30 5.79 3.91
C ARG A 242 -24.84 7.03 4.62
N LEU A 243 -24.08 8.12 4.64
CA LEU A 243 -24.54 9.39 5.22
C LEU A 243 -25.73 9.97 4.46
N LYS A 244 -25.70 9.94 3.12
CA LYS A 244 -26.80 10.41 2.29
C LYS A 244 -28.07 9.61 2.55
N LYS A 245 -27.97 8.28 2.60
CA LYS A 245 -29.09 7.39 2.93
C LYS A 245 -29.68 7.69 4.31
N ARG A 246 -28.84 7.89 5.34
CA ARG A 246 -29.30 8.29 6.68
C ARG A 246 -29.98 9.66 6.70
N LYS A 247 -29.56 10.60 5.84
CA LYS A 247 -30.22 11.91 5.71
C LYS A 247 -31.58 11.79 5.02
N GLU A 248 -31.68 10.98 3.98
CA GLU A 248 -32.95 10.69 3.29
C GLU A 248 -33.97 10.04 4.23
N GLU A 249 -33.55 9.06 5.05
CA GLU A 249 -34.39 8.43 6.07
C GLU A 249 -34.91 9.46 7.09
N LYS A 250 -34.06 10.39 7.55
CA LYS A 250 -34.46 11.46 8.48
C LYS A 250 -35.38 12.50 7.84
N LEU A 251 -35.17 12.85 6.57
CA LEU A 251 -36.04 13.79 5.84
C LEU A 251 -37.45 13.22 5.70
N ALA A 252 -37.57 11.93 5.37
CA ALA A 252 -38.86 11.24 5.29
C ALA A 252 -39.59 11.18 6.66
N GLU A 253 -38.85 11.09 7.76
CA GLU A 253 -39.42 11.12 9.11
C GLU A 253 -39.92 12.52 9.50
N THR A 254 -39.17 13.58 9.15
CA THR A 254 -39.60 14.96 9.40
C THR A 254 -40.82 15.37 8.58
N GLU A 255 -40.95 14.87 7.35
CA GLU A 255 -42.12 15.11 6.50
C GLU A 255 -43.39 14.53 7.13
N ARG A 256 -43.31 13.29 7.65
CA ARG A 256 -44.40 12.66 8.40
C ARG A 256 -44.74 13.41 9.68
N MET A 257 -43.73 13.92 10.39
CA MET A 257 -43.94 14.72 11.61
C MET A 257 -44.65 16.05 11.29
N MET A 258 -44.29 16.69 10.17
CA MET A 258 -44.93 17.93 9.71
C MET A 258 -46.40 17.70 9.33
N ASP A 259 -46.73 16.60 8.65
CA ASP A 259 -48.10 16.21 8.33
C ASP A 259 -48.94 16.00 9.60
N THR A 260 -48.38 15.34 10.62
CA THR A 260 -49.07 15.13 11.90
C THR A 260 -49.31 16.43 12.66
N LEU A 261 -48.37 17.38 12.63
CA LEU A 261 -48.52 18.69 13.26
C LEU A 261 -49.55 19.55 12.53
N GLN A 262 -49.59 19.48 11.20
CA GLN A 262 -50.55 20.23 10.38
C GLN A 262 -51.99 19.75 10.62
N GLU A 263 -52.20 18.45 10.79
CA GLU A 263 -53.51 17.87 11.15
C GLU A 263 -53.95 18.30 12.56
N LEU A 264 -53.02 18.35 13.53
CA LEU A 264 -53.31 18.86 14.88
C LEU A 264 -53.68 20.35 14.88
N HIS A 265 -53.00 21.17 14.08
CA HIS A 265 -53.28 22.60 13.96
C HIS A 265 -54.65 22.86 13.33
N ARG A 266 -55.02 22.08 12.32
CA ARG A 266 -56.33 22.14 11.66
C ARG A 266 -57.48 21.84 12.62
N ARG A 267 -57.30 20.88 13.54
CA ARG A 267 -58.28 20.57 14.60
C ARG A 267 -58.43 21.71 15.61
N GLN A 268 -57.33 22.37 15.97
CA GLN A 268 -57.33 23.49 16.90
C GLN A 268 -58.04 24.73 16.33
N ASP A 269 -57.83 25.05 15.05
CA ASP A 269 -58.49 26.18 14.39
C ASP A 269 -59.98 25.92 14.15
N ALA A 270 -60.38 24.69 13.83
CA ALA A 270 -61.80 24.31 13.78
C ALA A 270 -62.49 24.51 15.13
N GLN A 271 -61.81 24.23 16.25
CA GLN A 271 -62.34 24.43 17.59
C GLN A 271 -62.45 25.92 17.97
N ARG A 272 -61.51 26.76 17.50
CA ARG A 272 -61.56 28.23 17.66
C ARG A 272 -62.70 28.86 16.88
N GLU A 273 -62.86 28.50 15.61
CA GLU A 273 -63.95 29.01 14.78
C GLU A 273 -65.32 28.54 15.30
N HIS A 274 -65.42 27.33 15.86
CA HIS A 274 -66.65 26.85 16.51
C HIS A 274 -67.00 27.67 17.76
N MET A 275 -66.01 28.08 18.57
CA MET A 275 -66.21 28.94 19.74
C MET A 275 -66.63 30.36 19.32
N LYS A 276 -66.01 30.88 18.26
CA LYS A 276 -66.31 32.19 17.67
C LYS A 276 -67.70 32.22 17.03
N ALA A 277 -68.13 31.13 16.41
CA ALA A 277 -69.48 30.95 15.88
C ALA A 277 -70.55 30.86 16.99
N LEU A 278 -70.25 30.18 18.11
CA LEU A 278 -71.12 30.16 19.29
C LEU A 278 -71.32 31.58 19.86
N LEU A 279 -70.23 32.36 19.98
CA LEU A 279 -70.28 33.76 20.44
C LEU A 279 -71.04 34.66 19.45
N MET A 280 -70.79 34.54 18.14
CA MET A 280 -71.52 35.29 17.11
C MET A 280 -73.00 34.97 17.09
N LYS A 281 -73.37 33.70 17.33
CA LYS A 281 -74.76 33.25 17.38
C LYS A 281 -75.51 33.82 18.60
N GLU A 282 -74.84 33.99 19.74
CA GLU A 282 -75.41 34.71 20.90
C GLU A 282 -75.50 36.24 20.65
N LEU A 283 -74.58 36.79 19.86
CA LEU A 283 -74.59 38.20 19.45
C LEU A 283 -75.65 38.51 18.37
N GLU A 284 -76.01 37.57 17.49
CA GLU A 284 -77.01 37.78 16.43
C GLU A 284 -78.46 37.76 16.92
N VAL A 285 -78.77 36.98 17.96
CA VAL A 285 -80.09 37.02 18.61
C VAL A 285 -80.36 38.39 19.24
N SER A 286 -79.31 39.11 19.67
CA SER A 286 -79.42 40.47 20.21
C SER A 286 -79.63 41.56 19.14
N ARG A 287 -79.22 41.31 17.88
CA ARG A 287 -79.32 42.29 16.79
C ARG A 287 -80.70 42.37 16.15
N GLN A 288 -81.51 41.32 16.21
CA GLN A 288 -82.84 41.32 15.55
C GLN A 288 -83.91 42.17 16.27
N LEU A 289 -83.65 42.65 17.49
CA LEU A 289 -84.53 43.61 18.18
C LEU A 289 -84.23 45.08 17.83
N THR A 290 -83.21 45.33 17.00
CA THR A 290 -82.72 46.69 16.65
C THR A 290 -83.49 47.37 15.51
N TYR A 291 -84.56 46.76 14.96
CA TYR A 291 -85.30 47.35 13.82
C TYR A 291 -86.53 48.18 14.23
N LEU A 292 -86.96 48.17 15.50
CA LEU A 292 -88.21 48.82 15.93
C LEU A 292 -88.06 50.09 16.79
N SER A 293 -86.90 50.74 16.79
CA SER A 293 -86.76 52.06 17.43
C SER A 293 -85.90 52.99 16.58
N SER A 294 -86.53 53.44 15.50
CA SER A 294 -86.15 54.59 14.69
C SER A 294 -86.23 55.90 15.49
N LEU A 295 -85.11 56.60 15.66
CA LEU A 295 -84.88 58.05 15.41
C LEU A 295 -83.72 58.58 16.27
N GLU A 296 -82.71 59.09 15.57
CA GLU A 296 -81.77 60.19 15.86
C GLU A 296 -81.00 60.25 17.20
N GLN A 297 -79.66 60.24 17.05
CA GLN A 297 -78.65 60.37 18.12
C GLN A 297 -78.37 61.86 18.49
N PRO A 298 -77.69 62.17 19.62
CA PRO A 298 -76.24 61.92 19.75
C PRO A 298 -75.84 61.07 20.97
N LYS A 299 -75.19 59.95 20.68
CA LYS A 299 -74.05 59.30 21.37
C LYS A 299 -73.91 59.49 22.90
N GLN A 300 -74.31 58.45 23.63
CA GLN A 300 -73.70 57.86 24.86
C GLN A 300 -74.77 57.33 25.82
N GLN A 301 -75.63 56.40 25.39
CA GLN A 301 -76.57 55.75 26.33
C GLN A 301 -76.85 54.27 26.07
N SER A 302 -76.53 53.74 24.88
CA SER A 302 -76.69 52.30 24.59
C SER A 302 -75.56 51.43 25.18
N PHE A 303 -74.34 51.96 25.29
CA PHE A 303 -73.27 51.29 26.05
C PHE A 303 -73.63 51.23 27.53
N LEU A 304 -74.17 52.32 28.11
CA LEU A 304 -74.54 52.36 29.53
C LEU A 304 -75.71 51.42 29.88
N LYS A 305 -76.70 51.19 29.01
CA LYS A 305 -77.79 50.23 29.30
C LYS A 305 -77.41 48.76 29.11
N ALA A 306 -76.58 48.42 28.12
CA ALA A 306 -76.05 47.06 28.00
C ALA A 306 -74.97 46.76 29.06
N TYR A 307 -74.20 47.78 29.46
CA TYR A 307 -73.29 47.74 30.60
C TYR A 307 -74.06 47.54 31.91
N ASP A 308 -75.20 48.21 32.09
CA ASP A 308 -76.08 48.07 33.27
C ASP A 308 -76.96 46.82 33.26
N GLU A 309 -77.00 46.04 32.18
CA GLU A 309 -77.71 44.74 32.13
C GLU A 309 -76.72 43.56 32.25
N MET A 310 -75.52 43.65 31.67
CA MET A 310 -74.43 42.70 31.96
C MET A 310 -73.84 42.89 33.37
N LEU A 311 -73.80 44.12 33.86
CA LEU A 311 -73.44 44.48 35.23
C LEU A 311 -74.71 44.84 36.03
N GLY A 312 -75.88 44.39 35.59
CA GLY A 312 -77.18 44.61 36.26
C GLY A 312 -77.45 43.73 37.48
N HIS A 313 -76.47 42.93 37.88
CA HIS A 313 -76.36 42.43 39.26
C HIS A 313 -75.37 43.25 40.10
N ILE A 314 -74.84 44.37 39.58
CA ILE A 314 -73.70 45.16 40.10
C ILE A 314 -74.11 46.63 40.45
N TYR A 315 -75.40 46.94 40.60
CA TYR A 315 -75.81 48.04 41.50
C TYR A 315 -75.65 47.67 42.99
N GLY A 316 -75.09 46.49 43.29
CA GLY A 316 -74.75 46.07 44.65
C GLY A 316 -73.55 45.14 44.80
N ILE A 317 -72.73 44.87 43.76
CA ILE A 317 -71.65 43.85 43.86
C ILE A 317 -70.39 44.30 43.11
N GLN A 318 -69.23 44.17 43.75
CA GLN A 318 -67.92 44.62 43.27
C GLN A 318 -67.50 43.99 41.93
N LEU A 319 -66.81 44.75 41.06
CA LEU A 319 -66.09 44.20 39.91
C LEU A 319 -65.14 43.10 40.42
N ASN A 320 -65.29 41.87 39.91
CA ASN A 320 -64.37 40.78 40.24
C ASN A 320 -63.08 40.96 39.43
N TRP A 321 -62.10 41.58 40.07
CA TRP A 321 -60.81 41.94 39.48
C TRP A 321 -60.04 40.71 38.96
N ASP A 322 -60.12 39.55 39.63
CA ASP A 322 -59.40 38.34 39.21
C ASP A 322 -59.84 37.85 37.83
N LYS A 323 -61.16 37.84 37.58
CA LYS A 323 -61.71 37.46 36.26
C LYS A 323 -61.35 38.46 35.18
N PHE A 324 -61.35 39.75 35.53
CA PHE A 324 -60.96 40.81 34.60
C PHE A 324 -59.48 40.73 34.23
N TYR A 325 -58.59 40.48 35.19
CA TYR A 325 -57.17 40.30 34.96
C TYR A 325 -56.85 39.09 34.10
N HIS A 326 -57.51 37.95 34.35
CA HIS A 326 -57.37 36.77 33.49
C HIS A 326 -57.76 37.06 32.04
N LEU A 327 -58.84 37.82 31.82
CA LEU A 327 -59.27 38.19 30.48
C LEU A 327 -58.28 39.15 29.80
N VAL A 328 -57.72 40.11 30.55
CA VAL A 328 -56.67 41.01 30.07
C VAL A 328 -55.40 40.24 29.71
N ASP A 329 -54.98 39.27 30.52
CA ASP A 329 -53.80 38.44 30.25
C ASP A 329 -54.00 37.54 29.02
N CYS A 330 -55.20 36.97 28.83
CA CYS A 330 -55.53 36.16 27.65
C CYS A 330 -55.56 36.97 26.36
N LEU A 331 -56.07 38.21 26.40
CA LEU A 331 -56.24 39.05 25.20
C LEU A 331 -55.01 39.89 24.87
N PHE A 332 -54.22 40.27 25.87
CA PHE A 332 -53.10 41.20 25.73
C PHE A 332 -51.78 40.61 26.23
N ASP A 333 -51.48 39.36 25.85
CA ASP A 333 -50.16 38.73 26.05
C ASP A 333 -49.62 38.88 27.49
N GLY A 334 -50.43 38.52 28.49
CA GLY A 334 -50.02 38.58 29.89
C GLY A 334 -49.78 39.99 30.43
N PHE A 335 -50.48 41.01 29.93
CA PHE A 335 -50.26 42.42 30.30
C PHE A 335 -50.39 42.69 31.80
N HIS A 336 -51.38 42.11 32.47
CA HIS A 336 -51.55 42.25 33.93
C HIS A 336 -50.39 41.54 34.67
N GLN A 337 -50.02 40.32 34.27
CA GLN A 337 -48.86 39.61 34.83
C GLN A 337 -47.56 40.43 34.74
N LYS A 338 -47.32 41.12 33.62
CA LYS A 338 -46.14 41.98 33.41
C LYS A 338 -46.11 43.21 34.33
N LEU A 339 -47.28 43.77 34.65
CA LEU A 339 -47.40 44.90 35.59
C LEU A 339 -47.17 44.44 37.04
N THR A 340 -47.78 43.32 37.42
CA THR A 340 -47.71 42.77 38.79
C THR A 340 -46.31 42.19 39.11
N ALA A 341 -45.52 41.82 38.10
CA ALA A 341 -44.11 41.45 38.25
C ALA A 341 -43.22 42.60 38.79
N HIS A 342 -43.71 43.85 38.75
CA HIS A 342 -42.97 45.05 39.18
C HIS A 342 -43.71 45.83 40.29
N PRO A 343 -43.89 45.24 41.50
CA PRO A 343 -44.68 45.86 42.57
C PRO A 343 -44.06 47.14 43.14
N GLN A 344 -42.76 47.37 42.92
CA GLN A 344 -42.08 48.62 43.30
C GLN A 344 -42.44 49.79 42.36
N LEU A 345 -42.96 49.50 41.15
CA LEU A 345 -43.27 50.49 40.12
C LEU A 345 -44.76 50.80 40.03
N PHE A 346 -45.64 49.81 40.22
CA PHE A 346 -47.09 50.01 40.12
C PHE A 346 -47.77 49.67 41.43
N THR A 347 -48.61 50.58 41.92
CA THR A 347 -49.53 50.25 43.01
C THR A 347 -50.74 49.52 42.44
N GLU A 348 -51.44 48.75 43.26
CA GLU A 348 -52.67 48.03 42.86
C GLU A 348 -53.67 48.94 42.11
N LYS A 349 -53.84 50.17 42.57
CA LYS A 349 -54.71 51.16 41.92
C LYS A 349 -54.17 51.65 40.57
N ASP A 350 -52.84 51.64 40.38
CA ASP A 350 -52.21 51.96 39.11
C ASP A 350 -52.37 50.78 38.13
N VAL A 351 -52.28 49.53 38.61
CA VAL A 351 -52.53 48.32 37.81
C VAL A 351 -53.99 48.28 37.34
N GLN A 352 -54.94 48.52 38.25
CA GLN A 352 -56.37 48.63 37.92
C GLN A 352 -56.61 49.70 36.86
N TYR A 353 -56.05 50.88 37.05
CA TYR A 353 -56.15 51.98 36.10
C TYR A 353 -55.57 51.62 34.72
N LEU A 354 -54.39 51.00 34.66
CA LEU A 354 -53.71 50.63 33.42
C LEU A 354 -54.38 49.46 32.70
N CYS A 355 -54.89 48.46 33.41
CA CYS A 355 -55.66 47.36 32.82
C CYS A 355 -56.99 47.85 32.24
N LEU A 356 -57.68 48.79 32.92
CA LEU A 356 -58.86 49.45 32.38
C LEU A 356 -58.51 50.32 31.17
N LEU A 357 -57.42 51.07 31.22
CA LEU A 357 -56.99 51.88 30.09
C LEU A 357 -56.64 50.99 28.88
N GLN A 358 -55.93 49.87 29.10
CA GLN A 358 -55.58 48.88 28.05
C GLN A 358 -56.82 48.18 27.48
N GLY A 359 -57.87 48.01 28.29
CA GLY A 359 -59.20 47.58 27.85
C GLY A 359 -59.97 48.63 27.04
N GLY A 360 -59.41 49.83 26.85
CA GLY A 360 -60.01 50.90 26.04
C GLY A 360 -61.01 51.79 26.76
N PHE A 361 -61.07 51.73 28.10
CA PHE A 361 -62.01 52.53 28.89
C PHE A 361 -61.64 54.02 28.86
N ARG A 362 -62.64 54.89 28.80
CA ARG A 362 -62.43 56.34 28.86
C ARG A 362 -62.20 56.80 30.30
N LEU A 363 -61.52 57.94 30.48
CA LEU A 363 -61.13 58.44 31.81
C LEU A 363 -62.32 58.71 32.74
N ASP A 364 -63.47 59.10 32.19
CA ASP A 364 -64.75 59.27 32.89
C ASP A 364 -65.36 57.94 33.33
N GLU A 365 -65.25 56.89 32.52
CA GLU A 365 -65.71 55.52 32.84
C GLU A 365 -64.81 54.86 33.89
N ILE A 366 -63.50 55.09 33.80
CA ILE A 366 -62.52 54.58 34.78
C ILE A 366 -62.75 55.22 36.15
N ALA A 367 -63.05 56.53 36.21
CA ALA A 367 -63.38 57.22 37.44
C ALA A 367 -64.59 56.58 38.15
N PHE A 368 -65.60 56.22 37.37
CA PHE A 368 -66.80 55.54 37.83
C PHE A 368 -66.50 54.13 38.37
N VAL A 369 -65.80 53.29 37.60
CA VAL A 369 -65.43 51.90 38.01
C VAL A 369 -64.56 51.89 39.28
N MET A 370 -63.61 52.82 39.37
CA MET A 370 -62.71 52.94 40.51
C MET A 370 -63.32 53.69 41.70
N LYS A 371 -64.56 54.21 41.57
CA LYS A 371 -65.27 55.01 42.60
C LYS A 371 -64.48 56.22 43.09
N VAL A 372 -63.82 56.93 42.19
CA VAL A 372 -63.06 58.15 42.48
C VAL A 372 -63.52 59.30 41.59
N SER A 373 -63.26 60.54 41.98
CA SER A 373 -63.65 61.67 41.14
C SER A 373 -62.85 61.69 39.83
N PRO A 374 -63.40 62.19 38.71
CA PRO A 374 -62.67 62.33 37.45
C PRO A 374 -61.37 63.12 37.61
N SER A 375 -61.37 64.14 38.47
CA SER A 375 -60.17 64.91 38.82
C SER A 375 -59.05 64.07 39.47
N ALA A 376 -59.41 63.01 40.22
CA ALA A 376 -58.44 62.09 40.82
C ALA A 376 -57.82 61.14 39.78
N ILE A 377 -58.60 60.74 38.76
CA ILE A 377 -58.08 59.97 37.62
C ILE A 377 -57.11 60.80 36.79
N HIS A 378 -57.43 62.06 36.48
CA HIS A 378 -56.52 62.95 35.78
C HIS A 378 -55.22 63.20 36.57
N LYS A 379 -55.32 63.40 37.89
CA LYS A 379 -54.13 63.49 38.76
C LYS A 379 -53.31 62.20 38.76
N ARG A 380 -53.95 61.03 38.75
CA ARG A 380 -53.26 59.72 38.69
C ARG A 380 -52.59 59.52 37.33
N ALA A 381 -53.24 59.88 36.22
CA ALA A 381 -52.66 59.85 34.89
C ALA A 381 -51.42 60.76 34.80
N ALA A 382 -51.52 62.00 35.26
CA ALA A 382 -50.40 62.95 35.30
C ALA A 382 -49.26 62.47 36.22
N ALA A 383 -49.59 61.84 37.35
CA ALA A 383 -48.60 61.26 38.25
C ALA A 383 -47.86 60.07 37.60
N LEU A 384 -48.56 59.19 36.88
CA LEU A 384 -47.93 58.11 36.12
C LEU A 384 -47.06 58.64 34.98
N GLN A 385 -47.53 59.64 34.23
CA GLN A 385 -46.73 60.31 33.20
C GLN A 385 -45.43 60.89 33.78
N LYS A 386 -45.53 61.64 34.89
CA LYS A 386 -44.36 62.22 35.56
C LYS A 386 -43.40 61.16 36.12
N ARG A 387 -43.93 60.06 36.67
CA ARG A 387 -43.14 58.95 37.23
C ARG A 387 -42.33 58.20 36.17
N PHE A 388 -42.85 58.08 34.94
CA PHE A 388 -42.18 57.38 33.83
C PHE A 388 -41.55 58.33 32.80
N GLY A 389 -41.55 59.65 33.04
CA GLY A 389 -40.96 60.64 32.14
C GLY A 389 -41.68 60.79 30.80
N ILE A 390 -42.97 60.43 30.74
CA ILE A 390 -43.81 60.51 29.55
C ILE A 390 -44.34 61.95 29.44
N GLY A 391 -44.12 62.62 28.30
CA GLY A 391 -44.55 64.01 28.10
C GLY A 391 -46.08 64.15 28.07
N GLU A 392 -46.61 65.29 28.52
CA GLU A 392 -48.07 65.55 28.67
C GLU A 392 -48.91 65.35 27.38
N ARG A 393 -48.26 65.30 26.20
CA ARG A 393 -48.91 65.09 24.89
C ARG A 393 -48.75 63.66 24.31
N GLN A 394 -48.16 62.72 25.06
CA GLN A 394 -47.95 61.34 24.60
C GLN A 394 -48.93 60.37 25.27
N ASP A 395 -49.40 59.38 24.50
CA ASP A 395 -50.29 58.33 24.99
C ASP A 395 -49.59 57.50 26.08
N LEU A 396 -50.28 57.31 27.20
CA LEU A 396 -49.71 56.66 28.39
C LEU A 396 -49.41 55.18 28.18
N LEU A 397 -50.28 54.45 27.47
CA LEU A 397 -50.15 52.99 27.29
C LEU A 397 -48.94 52.58 26.44
N PRO A 398 -48.70 53.15 25.24
CA PRO A 398 -47.52 52.81 24.45
C PRO A 398 -46.21 53.08 25.21
N GLY A 399 -46.15 54.17 25.97
CA GLY A 399 -44.98 54.52 26.79
C GLY A 399 -44.69 53.48 27.88
N ILE A 400 -45.72 53.00 28.58
CA ILE A 400 -45.57 51.98 29.63
C ILE A 400 -45.25 50.60 29.04
N VAL A 401 -45.90 50.21 27.94
CA VAL A 401 -45.60 48.94 27.24
C VAL A 401 -44.16 48.93 26.74
N ALA A 402 -43.66 50.04 26.20
CA ALA A 402 -42.27 50.18 25.78
C ALA A 402 -41.30 50.13 26.98
N TYR A 403 -41.65 50.77 28.10
CA TYR A 403 -40.86 50.72 29.32
C TYR A 403 -40.74 49.30 29.91
N LEU A 404 -41.85 48.55 29.93
CA LEU A 404 -41.87 47.16 30.39
C LEU A 404 -41.07 46.22 29.47
N LYS A 405 -41.05 46.48 28.15
CA LYS A 405 -40.23 45.71 27.19
C LYS A 405 -38.73 45.94 27.33
N ASN A 406 -38.29 47.11 27.79
CA ASN A 406 -36.88 47.44 27.98
C ASN A 406 -36.30 46.96 29.33
N ARG A 407 -37.13 46.38 30.21
CA ARG A 407 -36.74 45.88 31.55
C ARG A 407 -37.00 44.38 31.79
N GLY A 408 -37.62 43.69 30.83
CA GLY A 408 -37.60 42.22 30.74
C GLY A 408 -36.40 41.78 29.91
#